data_AF-A0A0A2ITZ9-F1
#
_entry.id   AF-A0A0A2ITZ9-F1
#
_cell.length_a   1.000
_cell.length_b   1.000
_cell.length_c   1.000
_cell.angle_alpha   90.00
_cell.angle_beta   90.00
_cell.angle_gamma   90.00
#
_symmetry.space_group_name_H-M   'P 1'
#
loop_
_entity.id
_entity.type
_entity.pdbx_description
1 polymer ?
#
loop_
_entity_poly.entity_id
_entity_poly.type
_entity_poly.pdbx_seq_one_letter_code
_entity_poly.pdbx_strand_id
1 'polypeptide(L)'
;MSNPLPEFSPACPIPYILQPEERVKQLQAVLDTDFGKAQRVNIEALISLYEIGDLGPRQRTDPPVFLVDGVRVEKDPWQDRSVPAHALRWCETLFYQQMTQQTTY
;
A
#
# COMPACT_ATOMS: atom_id res chain seq x y z
N MET A 1 -35.95 17.42 37.16
CA MET A 1 -34.53 17.57 36.80
C MET A 1 -34.28 16.72 35.57
N SER A 2 -34.00 17.35 34.44
CA SER A 2 -33.80 16.65 33.16
C SER A 2 -32.37 16.13 33.13
N ASN A 3 -32.20 14.81 33.11
CA ASN A 3 -30.88 14.20 32.89
C ASN A 3 -30.38 14.62 31.50
N PRO A 4 -29.15 15.15 31.36
CA PRO A 4 -28.59 15.41 30.05
C PRO A 4 -28.40 14.08 29.32
N LEU A 5 -28.96 13.99 28.11
CA LEU A 5 -28.73 12.87 27.21
C LEU A 5 -27.22 12.82 26.85
N PRO A 6 -26.62 11.62 26.74
CA PRO A 6 -25.23 11.50 26.32
C PRO A 6 -25.08 12.07 24.91
N GLU A 7 -24.27 13.12 24.80
CA GLU A 7 -23.96 13.76 23.53
C GLU A 7 -23.01 12.85 22.75
N PHE A 8 -23.58 12.05 21.83
CA PHE A 8 -22.80 11.25 20.90
C PHE A 8 -22.13 12.18 19.90
N SER A 9 -20.85 12.50 20.14
CA SER A 9 -20.01 13.10 19.11
C SER A 9 -19.70 12.01 18.07
N PRO A 10 -20.08 12.15 16.79
CA PRO A 10 -19.61 11.24 15.77
C PRO A 10 -18.13 11.57 15.56
N ALA A 11 -17.26 10.91 16.32
CA ALA A 11 -15.84 10.94 16.05
C ALA A 11 -15.64 10.30 14.68
N CYS A 12 -15.58 11.11 13.62
CA CYS A 12 -15.14 10.67 12.32
C CYS A 12 -13.75 10.06 12.51
N PRO A 13 -13.54 8.75 12.22
CA PRO A 13 -12.24 8.14 12.42
C PRO A 13 -11.21 8.91 11.59
N ILE A 14 -10.09 9.25 12.22
CA ILE A 14 -8.98 9.92 11.55
C ILE A 14 -8.52 8.97 10.43
N PRO A 15 -8.46 9.44 9.16
CA PRO A 15 -8.01 8.60 8.07
C PRO A 15 -6.55 8.21 8.31
N TYR A 16 -6.26 6.92 8.20
CA TYR A 16 -4.89 6.43 8.24
C TYR A 16 -4.17 6.86 6.96
N ILE A 17 -3.06 7.55 7.16
CA ILE A 17 -2.15 7.98 6.10
C ILE A 17 -0.84 7.24 6.35
N LEU A 18 -0.52 6.32 5.45
CA LEU A 18 0.74 5.60 5.44
C LEU A 18 1.84 6.56 4.99
N GLN A 19 2.82 6.79 5.86
CA GLN A 19 3.96 7.65 5.56
C GLN A 19 4.99 6.91 4.70
N PRO A 20 5.68 7.59 3.76
CA PRO A 20 6.71 6.97 2.93
C PRO A 20 7.78 6.23 3.73
N GLU A 21 8.29 6.83 4.80
CA GLU A 21 9.32 6.24 5.67
C GLU A 21 8.85 4.95 6.35
N GLU A 22 7.59 4.93 6.82
CA GLU A 22 6.97 3.74 7.40
C GLU A 22 6.88 2.64 6.35
N ARG A 23 6.44 2.99 5.14
CA ARG A 23 6.28 2.02 4.05
C ARG A 23 7.60 1.45 3.57
N VAL A 24 8.64 2.29 3.42
CA VAL A 24 9.98 1.84 3.06
C VAL A 24 10.49 0.80 4.06
N LYS A 25 10.33 1.03 5.36
CA LYS A 25 10.71 0.04 6.39
C LYS A 25 9.93 -1.27 6.27
N GLN A 26 8.62 -1.20 6.03
CA GLN A 26 7.82 -2.40 5.81
C GLN A 26 8.27 -3.18 4.56
N LEU A 27 8.57 -2.49 3.46
CA LEU A 27 9.05 -3.10 2.22
C LEU A 27 10.43 -3.74 2.39
N GLN A 28 11.33 -3.08 3.11
CA GLN A 28 12.64 -3.64 3.48
C GLN A 28 12.48 -4.94 4.29
N ALA A 29 11.57 -4.97 5.27
CA ALA A 29 11.29 -6.21 6.01
C ALA A 29 10.71 -7.32 5.13
N VAL A 30 9.91 -6.98 4.10
CA VAL A 30 9.38 -7.97 3.17
C VAL A 30 10.49 -8.61 2.34
N LEU A 31 11.56 -7.88 1.98
CA LEU A 31 12.68 -8.41 1.18
C LEU A 31 13.39 -9.61 1.83
N ASP A 32 13.33 -9.75 3.16
CA ASP A 32 13.92 -10.87 3.88
C ASP A 32 13.12 -12.18 3.71
N THR A 33 11.86 -12.09 3.30
CA THR A 33 10.96 -13.24 3.06
C THR A 33 11.19 -13.86 1.68
N ASP A 34 10.81 -15.12 1.48
CA ASP A 34 10.94 -15.78 0.17
C ASP A 34 10.06 -15.12 -0.91
N PHE A 35 8.88 -14.64 -0.53
CA PHE A 35 8.04 -13.83 -1.41
C PHE A 35 8.74 -12.53 -1.81
N GLY A 36 9.34 -11.83 -0.84
CA GLY A 36 10.08 -10.61 -1.11
C GLY A 36 11.31 -10.82 -2.00
N LYS A 37 12.04 -11.92 -1.80
CA LYS A 37 13.15 -12.30 -2.70
C LYS A 37 12.67 -12.56 -4.13
N ALA A 38 11.54 -13.24 -4.29
CA ALA A 38 10.92 -13.48 -5.60
C ALA A 38 10.43 -12.18 -6.27
N GLN A 39 10.02 -11.18 -5.49
CA GLN A 39 9.52 -9.87 -5.95
C GLN A 39 10.54 -8.74 -5.81
N ARG A 40 11.82 -9.08 -5.59
CA ARG A 40 12.87 -8.13 -5.20
C ARG A 40 12.93 -6.91 -6.12
N VAL A 41 12.93 -7.14 -7.43
CA VAL A 41 13.00 -6.09 -8.45
C VAL A 41 11.85 -5.08 -8.30
N ASN A 42 10.63 -5.55 -8.06
CA ASN A 42 9.46 -4.69 -7.88
C ASN A 42 9.48 -3.96 -6.53
N ILE A 43 9.92 -4.63 -5.47
CA ILE A 43 9.97 -4.03 -4.13
C ILE A 43 11.05 -2.95 -4.06
N GLU A 44 12.24 -3.20 -4.61
CA GLU A 44 13.33 -2.22 -4.67
C GLU A 44 12.95 -0.99 -5.51
N ALA A 45 12.26 -1.20 -6.65
CA ALA A 45 11.72 -0.12 -7.44
C ALA A 45 10.66 0.69 -6.67
N LEU A 46 9.76 0.02 -5.94
CA LEU A 46 8.76 0.69 -5.12
C LEU A 46 9.39 1.50 -3.98
N ILE A 47 10.42 0.97 -3.31
CA ILE A 47 11.21 1.71 -2.30
C ILE A 47 11.80 2.97 -2.94
N SER A 48 12.43 2.83 -4.11
CA SER A 48 13.05 3.96 -4.82
C SER A 48 12.03 5.06 -5.13
N LEU A 49 10.82 4.70 -5.56
CA LEU A 49 9.75 5.65 -5.83
C LEU A 49 9.32 6.45 -4.58
N TYR A 50 9.32 5.82 -3.40
CA TYR A 50 9.06 6.52 -2.14
C TYR A 50 10.24 7.42 -1.73
N GLU A 51 11.48 6.95 -1.87
CA GLU A 51 12.68 7.69 -1.47
C GLU A 51 12.93 8.94 -2.32
N ILE A 52 12.66 8.89 -3.63
CA ILE A 52 12.80 10.05 -4.52
C ILE A 52 11.59 11.01 -4.46
N GLY A 53 10.52 10.63 -3.74
CA GLY A 53 9.31 11.43 -3.57
C GLY A 53 8.28 11.33 -4.70
N ASP A 54 8.49 10.44 -5.68
CA ASP A 54 7.50 10.15 -6.74
C ASP A 54 6.23 9.50 -6.19
N LEU A 55 6.34 8.83 -5.03
CA LEU A 55 5.21 8.39 -4.22
C LEU A 55 5.23 9.11 -2.88
N GLY A 56 4.22 9.97 -2.67
CA GLY A 56 4.00 10.64 -1.39
C GLY A 56 3.29 9.77 -0.35
N PRO A 57 2.81 10.38 0.76
CA PRO A 57 1.96 9.70 1.73
C PRO A 57 0.71 9.16 1.05
N ARG A 58 0.29 7.94 1.44
CA ARG A 58 -0.84 7.26 0.80
C ARG A 58 -1.95 6.90 1.77
N GLN A 59 -3.18 6.92 1.29
CA GLN A 59 -4.40 6.56 2.01
C GLN A 59 -5.17 5.46 1.25
N ARG A 60 -6.15 4.85 1.91
CA ARG A 60 -6.93 3.71 1.36
C ARG A 60 -7.60 4.00 0.01
N THR A 61 -8.05 5.23 -0.20
CA THR A 61 -8.79 5.64 -1.39
C THR A 61 -7.88 5.98 -2.58
N ASP A 62 -6.56 5.97 -2.39
CA ASP A 62 -5.64 6.28 -3.46
C ASP A 62 -5.63 5.18 -4.51
N PRO A 63 -5.43 5.54 -5.79
CA PRO A 63 -5.34 4.56 -6.86
C PRO A 63 -4.18 3.59 -6.60
N PRO A 64 -4.29 2.31 -7.00
CA PRO A 64 -3.21 1.34 -6.86
C PRO A 64 -1.97 1.78 -7.65
N VAL A 65 -0.79 1.40 -7.16
CA VAL A 65 0.45 1.56 -7.92
C VAL A 65 0.83 0.20 -8.46
N PHE A 66 1.00 0.12 -9.78
CA PHE A 66 1.39 -1.10 -10.45
C PHE A 66 2.85 -1.05 -10.85
N LEU A 67 3.55 -2.17 -10.68
CA LEU A 67 4.88 -2.37 -11.25
C LEU A 67 4.93 -3.68 -12.04
N VAL A 68 5.72 -3.66 -13.11
CA VAL A 68 6.07 -4.83 -13.91
C VAL A 68 7.58 -4.85 -14.07
N ASP A 69 8.23 -5.89 -13.56
CA ASP A 69 9.69 -6.07 -13.61
C ASP A 69 10.49 -4.81 -13.19
N GLY A 70 10.02 -4.13 -12.14
CA GLY A 70 10.63 -2.92 -11.57
C GLY A 70 10.21 -1.60 -12.23
N VAL A 71 9.35 -1.64 -13.25
CA VAL A 71 8.89 -0.44 -13.96
C VAL A 71 7.46 -0.12 -13.54
N ARG A 72 7.24 1.13 -13.11
CA ARG A 72 5.89 1.65 -12.83
C ARG A 72 5.07 1.68 -14.12
N VAL A 73 3.85 1.16 -14.06
CA VAL A 73 2.90 1.18 -15.18
C VAL A 73 1.58 1.81 -14.75
N GLU A 74 0.92 2.47 -15.69
CA GLU A 74 -0.35 3.17 -15.43
C GLU A 74 -1.57 2.25 -15.54
N LYS A 75 -1.46 1.17 -16.32
CA LYS A 75 -2.55 0.21 -16.53
C LYS A 75 -2.38 -0.99 -15.62
N ASP A 76 -3.51 -1.59 -15.25
CA ASP A 76 -3.54 -2.87 -14.54
C ASP A 76 -2.83 -3.96 -15.40
N PRO A 77 -1.68 -4.48 -14.95
CA PRO A 77 -0.89 -5.44 -15.73
C PRO A 77 -1.51 -6.85 -15.78
N TRP A 78 -2.62 -7.09 -15.07
CA TRP A 78 -3.43 -8.30 -15.22
C TRP A 78 -4.47 -8.17 -16.32
N GLN A 79 -4.85 -6.95 -16.71
CA GLN A 79 -5.78 -6.69 -17.81
C GLN A 79 -5.08 -6.31 -19.12
N ASP A 80 -3.81 -5.88 -19.03
CA ASP A 80 -3.01 -5.52 -20.20
C ASP A 80 -2.40 -6.75 -20.88
N ARG A 81 -2.91 -7.07 -22.08
CA ARG A 81 -2.43 -8.20 -22.90
C ARG A 81 -1.01 -8.03 -23.44
N SER A 82 -0.44 -6.82 -23.40
CA SER A 82 0.93 -6.58 -23.81
C SER A 82 1.96 -7.03 -22.76
N VAL A 83 1.54 -7.23 -21.51
CA VAL A 83 2.42 -7.67 -20.42
C VAL A 83 2.70 -9.18 -20.57
N PRO A 84 3.97 -9.60 -20.68
CA PRO A 84 4.33 -11.01 -20.80
C PRO A 84 3.80 -11.85 -19.63
N ALA A 85 3.34 -13.08 -19.91
CA ALA A 85 2.79 -13.96 -18.86
C ALA A 85 3.77 -14.21 -17.70
N HIS A 86 5.07 -14.31 -18.01
CA HIS A 86 6.14 -14.56 -17.06
C HIS A 86 6.65 -13.31 -16.31
N ALA A 87 6.15 -12.11 -16.65
CA ALA A 87 6.59 -10.88 -16.02
C ALA A 87 6.18 -10.85 -14.54
N LEU A 88 7.06 -10.34 -13.68
CA LEU A 88 6.78 -10.15 -12.27
C LEU A 88 5.90 -8.92 -12.10
N ARG A 89 4.68 -9.13 -11.65
CA ARG A 89 3.70 -8.07 -11.43
C ARG A 89 3.61 -7.75 -9.94
N TRP A 90 3.47 -6.46 -9.63
CA TRP A 90 3.21 -5.96 -8.30
C TRP A 90 2.00 -5.02 -8.31
N CYS A 91 1.19 -5.09 -7.27
CA CYS A 91 0.09 -4.16 -7.01
C CYS A 91 0.20 -3.66 -5.58
N GLU A 92 0.50 -2.37 -5.43
CA GLU A 92 0.57 -1.70 -4.15
C GLU A 92 -0.78 -1.01 -3.85
N THR A 93 -1.51 -1.61 -2.91
CA THR A 93 -2.79 -1.09 -2.40
C THR A 93 -2.84 -1.13 -0.88
N LEU A 94 -3.43 -0.08 -0.29
CA LEU A 94 -3.64 0.01 1.16
C LEU A 94 -4.98 -0.57 1.61
N PHE A 95 -5.78 -1.11 0.67
CA PHE A 95 -7.08 -1.68 0.99
C PHE A 95 -6.99 -2.88 1.95
N TYR A 96 -5.97 -3.74 1.77
CA TYR A 96 -5.85 -4.98 2.55
C TYR A 96 -5.03 -4.83 3.85
N GLN A 97 -4.18 -3.80 3.97
CA GLN A 97 -3.27 -3.64 5.11
C GLN A 97 -3.95 -3.22 6.42
N GLN A 98 -5.18 -2.70 6.38
CA GLN A 98 -5.94 -2.35 7.58
C GLN A 98 -6.84 -3.45 8.11
N MET A 99 -7.30 -4.39 7.26
CA MET A 99 -8.12 -5.51 7.76
C MET A 99 -7.32 -6.39 8.72
N THR A 100 -6.01 -6.52 8.50
CA THR A 100 -5.07 -7.24 9.37
C THR A 100 -4.69 -6.47 10.63
N GLN A 101 -4.81 -5.14 10.66
CA GLN A 101 -4.58 -4.33 11.86
C GLN A 101 -5.82 -4.22 12.76
N GLN A 102 -7.03 -4.49 12.24
CA GLN A 102 -8.27 -4.47 13.02
C GLN A 102 -8.56 -5.79 13.76
N THR A 103 -7.77 -6.84 13.55
CA THR A 103 -7.97 -8.17 14.17
C THR A 103 -7.16 -8.40 15.45
N THR A 104 -6.47 -7.38 15.96
CA THR A 104 -5.75 -7.45 17.24
C THR A 104 -6.46 -6.60 18.29
N TYR A 105 -7.55 -7.12 18.85
CA TYR A 105 -8.16 -6.68 20.11
C TYR A 105 -8.75 -7.88 20.84
#